data_AF-A0A958AVW0-F1
#
_entry.id   AF-A0A958AVW0-F1
#
_cell.length_a   1.000
_cell.length_b   1.000
_cell.length_c   1.000
_cell.angle_alpha   90.00
_cell.angle_beta   90.00
_cell.angle_gamma   90.00
#
_symmetry.space_group_name_H-M   'P 1'
#
loop_
_entity.id
_entity.type
_entity.pdbx_description
1 polymer ?
#
loop_
_entity_poly.entity_id
_entity_poly.type
_entity_poly.pdbx_seq_one_letter_code
_entity_poly.pdbx_strand_id
1 'polypeptide(L)'
;WPVNSLARLFLDQAIIYFVEADLASAQILAGESIQLALKHNLLDTVFEARYIAGITSYLCNDLEMAETHLLAMVEHPVLMDDALAHATCTLSRLYQAQGQPEKANAIIQQIRSYLEEANNSFSLNLLESFQIELALDQGDVVRASRLSLTIPFNQQRPIRYHYYLPQLPPLKLWLAEGQELEQALTLLEEIDGHLCKMNRKVHRIDVLALQALAYQALDDVPMAMEKLGQSVALAAPGKFIRNYLDLGPKMRMLLEQLYNRTKKVDGTKYLPYLSQLVDAFPPVKAEEQKSVSPPSILIDHLTERELQTLGLLATDLSTKEIAAEMNVTWATTRTHIKNIYGKLGVHGRYEAVQHAQKMGLL
;
A
#
# COMPACT_ATOMS: atom_id res chain seq x y z
N TRP A 1 -17.38 -29.38 -28.81
CA TRP A 1 -16.32 -29.59 -27.80
C TRP A 1 -14.98 -28.84 -28.00
N PRO A 2 -14.76 -27.87 -28.93
CA PRO A 2 -13.44 -27.20 -28.99
C PRO A 2 -13.37 -25.75 -28.47
N VAL A 3 -14.38 -24.89 -28.69
CA VAL A 3 -14.16 -23.43 -28.55
C VAL A 3 -14.29 -22.91 -27.12
N ASN A 4 -15.29 -23.38 -26.35
CA ASN A 4 -15.43 -23.01 -24.94
C ASN A 4 -14.20 -23.46 -24.11
N SER A 5 -13.61 -24.60 -24.47
CA SER A 5 -12.40 -25.12 -23.83
C SER A 5 -11.17 -24.29 -24.19
N LEU A 6 -11.08 -23.77 -25.41
CA LEU A 6 -9.95 -22.96 -25.85
C LEU A 6 -9.92 -21.57 -25.21
N ALA A 7 -11.06 -20.89 -25.11
CA ALA A 7 -11.13 -19.58 -24.45
C ALA A 7 -10.74 -19.67 -22.96
N ARG A 8 -11.20 -20.72 -22.28
CA ARG A 8 -10.83 -21.01 -20.89
C ARG A 8 -9.36 -21.42 -20.75
N LEU A 9 -8.82 -22.19 -21.70
CA LEU A 9 -7.40 -22.54 -21.71
C LEU A 9 -6.50 -21.30 -21.80
N PHE A 10 -6.84 -20.34 -22.67
CA PHE A 10 -6.09 -19.07 -22.74
C PHE A 10 -6.19 -18.27 -21.44
N LEU A 11 -7.37 -18.24 -20.80
CA LEU A 11 -7.54 -17.61 -19.49
C LEU A 11 -6.66 -18.28 -18.41
N ASP A 12 -6.71 -19.61 -18.32
CA ASP A 12 -5.92 -20.36 -17.33
C ASP A 12 -4.42 -20.13 -17.53
N GLN A 13 -3.95 -20.11 -18.78
CA GLN A 13 -2.56 -19.77 -19.09
C GLN A 13 -2.23 -18.33 -18.74
N ALA A 14 -3.12 -17.38 -19.03
CA ALA A 14 -2.93 -15.98 -18.67
C ALA A 14 -2.79 -15.79 -17.15
N ILE A 15 -3.59 -16.51 -16.36
CA ILE A 15 -3.49 -16.54 -14.90
C ILE A 15 -2.14 -17.11 -14.44
N ILE A 16 -1.65 -18.19 -15.05
CA ILE A 16 -0.34 -18.77 -14.72
C ILE A 16 0.76 -17.75 -14.99
N TYR A 17 0.82 -17.18 -16.19
CA TYR A 17 1.83 -16.18 -16.54
C TYR A 17 1.74 -14.94 -15.64
N PHE A 18 0.52 -14.50 -15.31
CA PHE A 18 0.32 -13.42 -14.36
C PHE A 18 0.99 -13.76 -13.03
N VAL A 19 0.67 -14.90 -12.42
CA VAL A 19 1.24 -15.33 -11.13
C VAL A 19 2.77 -15.44 -11.18
N GLU A 20 3.33 -15.83 -12.33
CA GLU A 20 4.77 -15.90 -12.58
C GLU A 20 5.45 -14.56 -12.89
N ALA A 21 4.71 -13.45 -12.80
CA ALA A 21 5.17 -12.10 -13.10
C ALA A 21 5.60 -11.86 -14.56
N ASP A 22 5.07 -12.66 -15.50
CA ASP A 22 5.18 -12.41 -16.94
C ASP A 22 3.91 -11.69 -17.44
N LEU A 23 3.88 -10.38 -17.23
CA LEU A 23 2.72 -9.55 -17.58
C LEU A 23 2.46 -9.51 -19.08
N ALA A 24 3.50 -9.61 -19.92
CA ALA A 24 3.37 -9.56 -21.37
C ALA A 24 2.63 -10.78 -21.91
N SER A 25 3.05 -11.99 -21.51
CA SER A 25 2.37 -13.24 -21.89
C SER A 25 0.96 -13.29 -21.32
N ALA A 26 0.77 -12.83 -20.07
CA ALA A 26 -0.55 -12.76 -19.45
C ALA A 26 -1.51 -11.85 -20.23
N GLN A 27 -1.07 -10.67 -20.65
CA GLN A 27 -1.89 -9.71 -21.38
C GLN A 27 -2.28 -10.22 -22.77
N ILE A 28 -1.35 -10.84 -23.51
CA ILE A 28 -1.62 -11.43 -24.83
C ILE A 28 -2.71 -12.50 -24.71
N LEU A 29 -2.54 -13.45 -23.79
CA LEU A 29 -3.46 -14.58 -23.64
C LEU A 29 -4.82 -14.17 -23.06
N ALA A 30 -4.84 -13.18 -22.17
CA ALA A 30 -6.10 -12.58 -21.71
C ALA A 30 -6.85 -11.93 -22.89
N GLY A 31 -6.15 -11.23 -23.79
CA GLY A 31 -6.74 -10.66 -25.00
C GLY A 31 -7.35 -11.71 -25.93
N GLU A 32 -6.60 -12.79 -26.22
CA GLU A 32 -7.09 -13.93 -27.01
C GLU A 32 -8.31 -14.60 -26.37
N SER A 33 -8.30 -14.76 -25.05
CA SER A 33 -9.43 -15.29 -24.29
C SER A 33 -10.67 -14.39 -24.42
N ILE A 34 -10.52 -13.07 -24.25
CA ILE A 34 -11.62 -12.09 -24.39
C ILE A 34 -12.23 -12.16 -25.79
N GLN A 35 -11.42 -12.12 -26.85
CA GLN A 35 -11.91 -12.13 -28.23
C GLN A 35 -12.73 -13.39 -28.53
N LEU A 36 -12.21 -14.56 -28.13
CA LEU A 36 -12.86 -15.83 -28.37
C LEU A 36 -14.11 -15.99 -27.50
N ALA A 37 -14.05 -15.61 -26.22
CA ALA A 37 -15.18 -15.72 -25.29
C ALA A 37 -16.35 -14.81 -25.69
N LEU A 38 -16.09 -13.59 -26.16
CA LEU A 38 -17.13 -12.67 -26.66
C LEU A 38 -17.86 -13.24 -27.87
N LYS A 39 -17.13 -13.82 -28.84
CA LYS A 39 -17.72 -14.45 -30.04
C LYS A 39 -18.68 -15.59 -29.70
N HIS A 40 -18.48 -16.24 -28.55
CA HIS A 40 -19.25 -17.40 -28.10
C HIS A 40 -20.16 -17.12 -26.90
N ASN A 41 -20.33 -15.84 -26.53
CA ASN A 41 -21.17 -15.39 -25.42
C ASN A 41 -20.84 -16.05 -24.06
N LEU A 42 -19.55 -16.25 -23.78
CA LEU A 42 -19.03 -16.83 -22.53
C LEU A 42 -18.71 -15.73 -21.52
N LEU A 43 -19.74 -15.07 -20.98
CA LEU A 43 -19.59 -13.84 -20.19
C LEU A 43 -18.65 -14.02 -18.98
N ASP A 44 -18.79 -15.09 -18.19
CA ASP A 44 -17.90 -15.34 -17.03
C ASP A 44 -16.41 -15.36 -17.43
N THR A 45 -16.09 -15.99 -18.56
CA THR A 45 -14.72 -16.06 -19.08
C THR A 45 -14.25 -14.69 -19.57
N VAL A 46 -15.13 -13.89 -20.18
CA VAL A 46 -14.81 -12.50 -20.56
C VAL A 46 -14.48 -11.68 -19.33
N PHE A 47 -15.27 -11.80 -18.25
CA PHE A 47 -15.03 -11.04 -17.01
C PHE A 47 -13.71 -11.43 -16.33
N GLU A 48 -13.42 -12.72 -16.18
CA GLU A 48 -12.14 -13.18 -15.62
C GLU A 48 -10.94 -12.75 -16.49
N ALA A 49 -11.06 -12.84 -17.80
CA ALA A 49 -9.98 -12.42 -18.70
C ALA A 49 -9.79 -10.89 -18.71
N ARG A 50 -10.87 -10.11 -18.61
CA ARG A 50 -10.80 -8.65 -18.43
C ARG A 50 -10.14 -8.26 -17.12
N TYR A 51 -10.37 -9.00 -16.04
CA TYR A 51 -9.66 -8.77 -14.78
C TYR A 51 -8.14 -8.89 -14.98
N ILE A 52 -7.68 -9.98 -15.61
CA ILE A 52 -6.26 -10.22 -15.86
C ILE A 52 -5.67 -9.17 -16.79
N ALA A 53 -6.35 -8.83 -17.89
CA ALA A 53 -5.90 -7.79 -18.82
C ALA A 53 -5.85 -6.40 -18.14
N GLY A 54 -6.86 -6.07 -17.34
CA GLY A 54 -6.93 -4.79 -16.64
C GLY A 54 -5.84 -4.64 -15.57
N ILE A 55 -5.58 -5.69 -14.79
CA ILE A 55 -4.55 -5.62 -13.75
C ILE A 55 -3.13 -5.61 -14.34
N THR A 56 -2.87 -6.35 -15.42
CA THR A 56 -1.55 -6.32 -16.07
C THR A 56 -1.29 -4.97 -16.72
N SER A 57 -2.28 -4.39 -17.40
CA SER A 57 -2.21 -3.02 -17.92
C SER A 57 -1.95 -2.01 -16.81
N TYR A 58 -2.68 -2.11 -15.68
CA TYR A 58 -2.46 -1.25 -14.54
C TYR A 58 -1.01 -1.36 -14.06
N LEU A 59 -0.51 -2.57 -13.81
CA LEU A 59 0.83 -2.79 -13.28
C LEU A 59 1.93 -2.26 -14.19
N CYS A 60 1.74 -2.31 -15.52
CA CYS A 60 2.63 -1.71 -16.52
C CYS A 60 2.47 -0.19 -16.69
N ASN A 61 1.61 0.46 -15.90
CA ASN A 61 1.26 1.88 -15.98
C ASN A 61 0.55 2.30 -17.28
N ASP A 62 -0.10 1.34 -17.97
CA ASP A 62 -1.04 1.61 -19.06
C ASP A 62 -2.45 1.83 -18.48
N LEU A 63 -2.67 3.05 -17.98
CA LEU A 63 -3.89 3.40 -17.24
C LEU A 63 -5.13 3.42 -18.15
N GLU A 64 -4.99 3.78 -19.42
CA GLU A 64 -6.12 3.82 -20.36
C GLU A 64 -6.67 2.41 -20.63
N MET A 65 -5.79 1.45 -20.91
CA MET A 65 -6.22 0.08 -21.13
C MET A 65 -6.71 -0.58 -19.83
N ALA A 66 -6.09 -0.27 -18.70
CA ALA A 66 -6.54 -0.75 -17.40
C ALA A 66 -7.97 -0.29 -17.10
N GLU A 67 -8.27 1.00 -17.31
CA GLU A 67 -9.60 1.57 -17.11
C GLU A 67 -10.62 0.89 -18.03
N THR A 68 -10.31 0.74 -19.31
CA THR A 68 -11.18 0.09 -20.30
C THR A 68 -11.61 -1.32 -19.87
N HIS A 69 -10.68 -2.13 -19.38
CA HIS A 69 -10.98 -3.51 -18.98
C HIS A 69 -11.71 -3.59 -17.64
N LEU A 70 -11.26 -2.83 -16.63
CA LEU A 70 -11.78 -2.90 -15.27
C LEU A 70 -13.14 -2.22 -15.13
N LEU A 71 -13.35 -1.07 -15.79
CA LEU A 71 -14.63 -0.35 -15.76
C LEU A 71 -15.75 -1.22 -16.33
N ALA A 72 -15.48 -1.93 -17.42
CA ALA A 72 -16.45 -2.80 -18.06
C ALA A 72 -16.83 -4.03 -17.21
N MET A 73 -16.07 -4.36 -16.16
CA MET A 73 -16.49 -5.32 -15.14
C MET A 73 -17.43 -4.68 -14.12
N VAL A 74 -17.12 -3.46 -13.69
CA VAL A 74 -17.87 -2.72 -12.67
C VAL A 74 -19.24 -2.25 -13.18
N GLU A 75 -19.35 -1.92 -14.46
CA GLU A 75 -20.63 -1.54 -15.09
C GLU A 75 -21.60 -2.72 -15.28
N HIS A 76 -21.10 -3.96 -15.22
CA HIS A 76 -21.89 -5.17 -15.40
C HIS A 76 -21.60 -6.19 -14.29
N PRO A 77 -21.99 -5.90 -13.03
CA PRO A 77 -21.75 -6.79 -11.90
C PRO A 77 -22.65 -8.03 -12.04
N VAL A 78 -22.16 -9.03 -12.76
CA VAL A 78 -22.84 -10.32 -12.95
C VAL A 78 -21.92 -11.42 -12.44
N LEU A 79 -22.39 -12.15 -11.41
CA LEU A 79 -21.90 -13.47 -10.97
C LEU A 79 -20.48 -13.55 -10.34
N MET A 80 -19.78 -12.44 -10.09
CA MET A 80 -18.35 -12.48 -9.68
C MET A 80 -17.96 -11.47 -8.58
N ASP A 81 -18.57 -11.55 -7.40
CA ASP A 81 -18.36 -10.57 -6.32
C ASP A 81 -16.91 -10.42 -5.80
N ASP A 82 -16.09 -11.47 -5.89
CA ASP A 82 -14.70 -11.44 -5.40
C ASP A 82 -13.80 -10.69 -6.40
N ALA A 83 -13.79 -11.12 -7.67
CA ALA A 83 -13.06 -10.44 -8.74
C ALA A 83 -13.54 -9.00 -8.94
N LEU A 84 -14.83 -8.73 -8.74
CA LEU A 84 -15.39 -7.38 -8.77
C LEU A 84 -14.79 -6.48 -7.69
N ALA A 85 -14.70 -6.95 -6.44
CA ALA A 85 -14.09 -6.18 -5.35
C ALA A 85 -12.61 -5.90 -5.63
N HIS A 86 -11.85 -6.90 -6.09
CA HIS A 86 -10.46 -6.72 -6.48
C HIS A 86 -10.29 -5.75 -7.66
N ALA A 87 -11.14 -5.85 -8.70
CA ALA A 87 -11.14 -4.92 -9.83
C ALA A 87 -11.45 -3.48 -9.37
N THR A 88 -12.38 -3.33 -8.43
CA THR A 88 -12.75 -2.04 -7.84
C THR A 88 -11.59 -1.40 -7.08
N CYS A 89 -10.84 -2.18 -6.29
CA CYS A 89 -9.62 -1.68 -5.63
C CYS A 89 -8.63 -1.13 -6.66
N THR A 90 -8.34 -1.88 -7.73
CA THR A 90 -7.41 -1.44 -8.77
C THR A 90 -7.92 -0.22 -9.54
N LEU A 91 -9.20 -0.19 -9.92
CA LEU A 91 -9.80 0.95 -10.61
C LEU A 91 -9.82 2.20 -9.73
N SER A 92 -10.05 2.05 -8.43
CA SER A 92 -9.93 3.15 -7.47
C SER A 92 -8.49 3.67 -7.38
N ARG A 93 -7.48 2.79 -7.34
CA ARG A 93 -6.07 3.22 -7.35
C ARG A 93 -5.72 3.95 -8.65
N LEU A 94 -6.23 3.47 -9.78
CA LEU A 94 -6.09 4.12 -11.08
C LEU A 94 -6.65 5.54 -11.07
N TYR A 95 -7.86 5.75 -10.56
CA TYR A 95 -8.42 7.10 -10.45
C TYR A 95 -7.64 7.98 -9.48
N GLN A 96 -7.17 7.43 -8.37
CA GLN A 96 -6.27 8.14 -7.45
C GLN A 96 -4.98 8.57 -8.17
N ALA A 97 -4.38 7.68 -8.97
CA ALA A 97 -3.18 7.95 -9.77
C ALA A 97 -3.38 9.06 -10.81
N GLN A 98 -4.58 9.16 -11.39
CA GLN A 98 -4.95 10.20 -12.34
C GLN A 98 -5.33 11.54 -11.67
N GLY A 99 -5.22 11.65 -10.34
CA GLY A 99 -5.61 12.85 -9.60
C GLY A 99 -7.12 13.05 -9.49
N GLN A 100 -7.91 11.96 -9.53
CA GLN A 100 -9.38 11.97 -9.47
C GLN A 100 -9.89 11.27 -8.19
N PRO A 101 -9.59 11.81 -6.98
CA PRO A 101 -9.93 11.16 -5.71
C PRO A 101 -11.44 11.01 -5.50
N GLU A 102 -12.25 11.91 -6.05
CA GLU A 102 -13.71 11.82 -5.97
C GLU A 102 -14.25 10.60 -6.73
N LYS A 103 -13.71 10.32 -7.93
CA LYS A 103 -14.07 9.11 -8.69
C LYS A 103 -13.61 7.84 -7.99
N ALA A 104 -12.39 7.87 -7.41
CA ALA A 104 -11.85 6.77 -6.62
C ALA A 104 -12.78 6.41 -5.43
N ASN A 105 -13.25 7.41 -4.69
CA ASN A 105 -14.19 7.18 -3.60
C ASN A 105 -15.58 6.73 -4.10
N ALA A 106 -16.10 7.34 -5.18
CA ALA A 106 -17.42 7.05 -5.71
C ALA A 106 -17.57 5.59 -6.17
N ILE A 107 -16.56 5.03 -6.86
CA ILE A 107 -16.62 3.66 -7.37
C ILE A 107 -16.63 2.62 -6.23
N ILE A 108 -15.89 2.88 -5.15
CA ILE A 108 -15.91 2.02 -3.96
C ILE A 108 -17.28 2.06 -3.30
N GLN A 109 -17.88 3.25 -3.13
CA GLN A 109 -19.19 3.38 -2.50
C GLN A 109 -20.27 2.67 -3.30
N GLN A 110 -20.26 2.80 -4.63
CA GLN A 110 -21.18 2.10 -5.52
C GLN A 110 -21.11 0.57 -5.33
N ILE A 111 -19.90 0.00 -5.37
CA ILE A 111 -19.74 -1.45 -5.24
C ILE A 111 -19.97 -1.93 -3.81
N ARG A 112 -19.66 -1.12 -2.80
CA ARG A 112 -20.03 -1.42 -1.40
C ARG A 112 -21.53 -1.62 -1.27
N SER A 113 -22.36 -0.69 -1.75
CA SER A 113 -23.82 -0.81 -1.66
C SER A 113 -24.35 -2.09 -2.34
N TYR A 114 -23.81 -2.43 -3.52
CA TYR A 114 -24.13 -3.69 -4.19
C TYR A 114 -23.75 -4.92 -3.34
N LEU A 115 -22.55 -4.95 -2.76
CA LEU A 115 -22.09 -6.09 -1.95
C LEU A 115 -22.83 -6.21 -0.61
N GLU A 116 -23.29 -5.10 -0.03
CA GLU A 116 -24.18 -5.07 1.13
C GLU A 116 -25.52 -5.72 0.81
N GLU A 117 -26.15 -5.36 -0.31
CA GLU A 117 -27.39 -5.99 -0.78
C GLU A 117 -27.22 -7.49 -1.05
N ALA A 118 -26.06 -7.89 -1.60
CA ALA A 118 -25.69 -9.28 -1.83
C ALA A 118 -25.32 -10.06 -0.55
N ASN A 119 -25.25 -9.41 0.62
CA ASN A 119 -24.78 -9.97 1.89
C ASN A 119 -23.37 -10.60 1.79
N ASN A 120 -22.49 -10.03 0.96
CA ASN A 120 -21.13 -10.55 0.74
C ASN A 120 -20.12 -9.88 1.69
N SER A 121 -20.14 -10.30 2.96
CA SER A 121 -19.26 -9.75 4.00
C SER A 121 -17.77 -9.90 3.67
N PHE A 122 -17.39 -10.88 2.86
CA PHE A 122 -15.98 -11.11 2.51
C PHE A 122 -15.47 -10.02 1.56
N SER A 123 -16.15 -9.81 0.44
CA SER A 123 -15.78 -8.77 -0.52
C SER A 123 -15.88 -7.37 0.12
N LEU A 124 -16.82 -7.17 1.04
CA LEU A 124 -16.89 -5.95 1.84
C LEU A 124 -15.63 -5.75 2.69
N ASN A 125 -15.18 -6.76 3.44
CA ASN A 125 -13.95 -6.67 4.23
C ASN A 125 -12.71 -6.35 3.36
N LEU A 126 -12.66 -6.87 2.13
CA LEU A 126 -11.61 -6.53 1.18
C LEU A 126 -11.61 -5.04 0.83
N LEU A 127 -12.78 -4.47 0.52
CA LEU A 127 -12.94 -3.04 0.24
C LEU A 127 -12.62 -2.19 1.46
N GLU A 128 -13.06 -2.60 2.66
CA GLU A 128 -12.72 -1.89 3.91
C GLU A 128 -11.20 -1.85 4.13
N SER A 129 -10.50 -2.95 3.90
CA SER A 129 -9.03 -2.98 4.00
C SER A 129 -8.38 -2.04 2.99
N PHE A 130 -8.92 -1.98 1.77
CA PHE A 130 -8.44 -1.07 0.73
C PHE A 130 -8.65 0.41 1.06
N GLN A 131 -9.70 0.75 1.79
CA GLN A 131 -9.92 2.14 2.22
C GLN A 131 -8.83 2.68 3.16
N ILE A 132 -8.09 1.81 3.86
CA ILE A 132 -6.90 2.23 4.62
C ILE A 132 -5.84 2.76 3.65
N GLU A 133 -5.54 2.02 2.59
CA GLU A 133 -4.54 2.45 1.59
C GLU A 133 -4.99 3.71 0.86
N LEU A 134 -6.26 3.77 0.45
CA LEU A 134 -6.78 4.95 -0.23
C LEU A 134 -6.70 6.20 0.65
N ALA A 135 -6.97 6.07 1.96
CA ALA A 135 -6.82 7.17 2.91
C ALA A 135 -5.34 7.61 3.04
N LEU A 136 -4.40 6.66 3.08
CA LEU A 136 -2.96 6.97 3.06
C LEU A 136 -2.54 7.69 1.77
N ASP A 137 -3.01 7.22 0.61
CA ASP A 137 -2.75 7.83 -0.71
C ASP A 137 -3.34 9.25 -0.83
N GLN A 138 -4.35 9.56 -0.02
CA GLN A 138 -4.99 10.88 0.08
C GLN A 138 -4.37 11.76 1.19
N GLY A 139 -3.38 11.26 1.93
CA GLY A 139 -2.73 11.97 3.04
C GLY A 139 -3.55 12.02 4.34
N ASP A 140 -4.69 11.32 4.40
CA ASP A 140 -5.56 11.28 5.59
C ASP A 140 -5.18 10.11 6.51
N VAL A 141 -4.04 10.27 7.18
CA VAL A 141 -3.52 9.27 8.13
C VAL A 141 -4.52 9.02 9.27
N VAL A 142 -5.22 10.06 9.74
CA VAL A 142 -6.20 9.95 10.84
C VAL A 142 -7.34 9.01 10.45
N ARG A 143 -7.87 9.13 9.23
CA ARG A 143 -8.88 8.20 8.71
C ARG A 143 -8.32 6.79 8.57
N ALA A 144 -7.09 6.64 8.06
CA ALA A 144 -6.44 5.34 7.91
C ALA A 144 -6.30 4.62 9.27
N SER A 145 -5.80 5.30 10.31
CA SER A 145 -5.65 4.72 11.65
C SER A 145 -6.99 4.38 12.29
N ARG A 146 -8.04 5.19 12.08
CA ARG A 146 -9.40 4.87 12.56
C ARG A 146 -9.96 3.60 11.91
N LEU A 147 -9.83 3.47 10.59
CA LEU A 147 -10.30 2.29 9.84
C LEU A 147 -9.56 1.02 10.30
N SER A 148 -8.24 1.13 10.50
CA SER A 148 -7.38 0.06 10.99
C SER A 148 -7.90 -0.58 12.30
N LEU A 149 -8.46 0.18 13.23
CA LEU A 149 -8.97 -0.37 14.49
C LEU A 149 -10.17 -1.33 14.34
N THR A 150 -10.86 -1.28 13.20
CA THR A 150 -12.14 -1.98 12.99
C THR A 150 -12.04 -3.22 12.10
N ILE A 151 -10.92 -3.41 11.40
CA ILE A 151 -10.79 -4.41 10.35
C ILE A 151 -10.04 -5.66 10.86
N PRO A 152 -10.61 -6.86 10.72
CA PRO A 152 -9.95 -8.10 11.14
C PRO A 152 -8.88 -8.51 10.12
N PHE A 153 -7.65 -8.03 10.33
CA PHE A 153 -6.52 -8.19 9.40
C PHE A 153 -6.11 -9.64 9.08
N ASN A 154 -6.40 -10.57 9.98
CA ASN A 154 -5.81 -11.91 9.95
C ASN A 154 -6.76 -12.98 9.38
N GLN A 155 -7.89 -12.60 8.78
CA GLN A 155 -8.80 -13.55 8.15
C GLN A 155 -8.33 -13.86 6.73
N GLN A 156 -7.42 -14.83 6.64
CA GLN A 156 -6.83 -15.30 5.38
C GLN A 156 -7.89 -15.94 4.48
N ARG A 157 -7.98 -15.52 3.21
CA ARG A 157 -8.37 -16.42 2.12
C ARG A 157 -7.13 -16.90 1.38
N PRO A 158 -7.16 -18.10 0.78
CA PRO A 158 -6.16 -18.47 -0.21
C PRO A 158 -6.19 -17.46 -1.36
N ILE A 159 -5.05 -16.88 -1.67
CA ILE A 159 -4.84 -16.03 -2.84
C ILE A 159 -5.10 -16.92 -4.06
N ARG A 160 -6.25 -16.76 -4.74
CA ARG A 160 -6.58 -17.55 -5.94
C ARG A 160 -5.67 -17.11 -7.09
N TYR A 161 -5.95 -15.97 -7.66
CA TYR A 161 -5.09 -15.28 -8.65
C TYR A 161 -5.25 -13.76 -8.59
N HIS A 162 -6.02 -13.24 -7.63
CA HIS A 162 -6.21 -11.81 -7.49
C HIS A 162 -4.96 -11.12 -6.96
N TYR A 163 -4.74 -9.88 -7.37
CA TYR A 163 -3.56 -9.09 -7.06
C TYR A 163 -3.56 -8.43 -5.68
N TYR A 164 -4.71 -7.88 -5.27
CA TYR A 164 -4.75 -7.07 -4.06
C TYR A 164 -4.67 -7.94 -2.80
N LEU A 165 -3.75 -7.62 -1.89
CA LEU A 165 -3.56 -8.33 -0.62
C LEU A 165 -4.10 -7.51 0.55
N PRO A 166 -5.23 -7.92 1.17
CA PRO A 166 -5.84 -7.17 2.27
C PRO A 166 -5.02 -7.21 3.57
N GLN A 167 -3.91 -7.95 3.61
CA GLN A 167 -2.98 -8.00 4.75
C GLN A 167 -1.93 -6.87 4.72
N LEU A 168 -1.71 -6.22 3.58
CA LEU A 168 -0.69 -5.19 3.43
C LEU A 168 -1.06 -3.78 3.94
N PRO A 169 -2.33 -3.31 3.88
CA PRO A 169 -2.68 -1.95 4.31
C PRO A 169 -2.26 -1.57 5.73
N PRO A 170 -2.41 -2.44 6.75
CA PRO A 170 -1.99 -2.12 8.12
C PRO A 170 -0.48 -1.96 8.22
N LEU A 171 0.26 -2.77 7.47
CA LEU A 171 1.72 -2.70 7.41
C LEU A 171 2.15 -1.41 6.71
N LYS A 172 1.46 -1.01 5.64
CA LYS A 172 1.67 0.30 4.98
C LYS A 172 1.39 1.47 5.93
N LEU A 173 0.35 1.37 6.76
CA LEU A 173 0.06 2.36 7.80
C LEU A 173 1.19 2.43 8.84
N TRP A 174 1.64 1.30 9.37
CA TRP A 174 2.77 1.24 10.31
C TRP A 174 4.05 1.85 9.72
N LEU A 175 4.35 1.56 8.45
CA LEU A 175 5.49 2.16 7.74
C LEU A 175 5.32 3.66 7.49
N ALA A 176 4.10 4.13 7.25
CA ALA A 176 3.81 5.55 7.09
C ALA A 176 3.99 6.31 8.42
N GLU A 177 3.53 5.73 9.53
CA GLU A 177 3.61 6.29 10.88
C GLU A 177 4.99 6.10 11.55
N GLY A 178 5.84 5.22 11.02
CA GLY A 178 7.14 4.87 11.62
C GLY A 178 7.00 4.04 12.90
N GLN A 179 5.89 3.32 13.07
CA GLN A 179 5.56 2.56 14.26
C GLN A 179 5.67 1.06 13.99
N GLU A 180 6.00 0.28 15.03
CA GLU A 180 6.00 -1.20 14.99
C GLU A 180 6.80 -1.79 13.80
N LEU A 181 7.88 -1.12 13.37
CA LEU A 181 8.64 -1.45 12.17
C LEU A 181 9.21 -2.87 12.18
N GLU A 182 9.70 -3.34 13.34
CA GLU A 182 10.23 -4.70 13.50
C GLU A 182 9.12 -5.76 13.37
N GLN A 183 7.93 -5.47 13.87
CA GLN A 183 6.75 -6.35 13.76
C GLN A 183 6.22 -6.34 12.32
N ALA A 184 6.22 -5.18 11.67
CA ALA A 184 5.91 -5.06 10.25
C ALA A 184 6.83 -5.94 9.41
N LEU A 185 8.15 -5.88 9.66
CA LEU A 185 9.13 -6.74 8.99
C LEU A 185 8.87 -8.22 9.23
N THR A 186 8.63 -8.62 10.49
CA THR A 186 8.35 -10.03 10.83
C THR A 186 7.15 -10.55 10.04
N LEU A 187 6.04 -9.80 9.99
CA LEU A 187 4.85 -10.18 9.23
C LEU A 187 5.10 -10.19 7.71
N LEU A 188 5.85 -9.22 7.18
CA LEU A 188 6.21 -9.20 5.76
C LEU A 188 7.09 -10.40 5.39
N GLU A 189 8.01 -10.83 6.26
CA GLU A 189 8.84 -12.02 6.06
C GLU A 189 8.02 -13.31 6.08
N GLU A 190 7.06 -13.44 7.00
CA GLU A 190 6.11 -14.55 7.02
C GLU A 190 5.32 -14.62 5.70
N ILE A 191 4.75 -13.47 5.28
CA ILE A 191 4.01 -13.36 4.02
C ILE A 191 4.90 -13.73 2.82
N ASP A 192 6.11 -13.19 2.71
CA ASP A 192 7.03 -13.54 1.61
C ASP A 192 7.37 -15.03 1.60
N GLY A 193 7.61 -15.63 2.77
CA GLY A 193 7.85 -17.06 2.91
C GLY A 193 6.69 -17.92 2.38
N HIS A 194 5.45 -17.54 2.67
CA HIS A 194 4.26 -18.20 2.13
C HIS A 194 4.11 -18.00 0.62
N LEU A 195 4.28 -16.77 0.12
CA LEU A 195 4.19 -16.45 -1.30
C LEU A 195 5.26 -17.16 -2.13
N CYS A 196 6.47 -17.28 -1.59
CA CYS A 196 7.58 -17.99 -2.21
C CYS A 196 7.25 -19.47 -2.43
N LYS A 197 6.72 -20.16 -1.40
CA LYS A 197 6.30 -21.56 -1.49
C LYS A 197 5.18 -21.79 -2.52
N MET A 198 4.32 -20.79 -2.71
CA MET A 198 3.21 -20.83 -3.67
C MET A 198 3.56 -20.29 -5.07
N ASN A 199 4.82 -19.92 -5.33
CA ASN A 199 5.29 -19.28 -6.56
C ASN A 199 4.48 -18.02 -6.95
N ARG A 200 4.06 -17.20 -5.97
CA ARG A 200 3.25 -15.99 -6.19
C ARG A 200 4.11 -14.75 -6.44
N LYS A 201 4.90 -14.76 -7.53
CA LYS A 201 5.92 -13.72 -7.79
C LYS A 201 5.36 -12.30 -7.83
N VAL A 202 4.17 -12.09 -8.41
CA VAL A 202 3.53 -10.77 -8.46
C VAL A 202 3.41 -10.13 -7.07
N HIS A 203 2.91 -10.89 -6.10
CA HIS A 203 2.72 -10.41 -4.73
C HIS A 203 4.05 -10.22 -4.01
N ARG A 204 5.03 -11.08 -4.30
CA ARG A 204 6.37 -10.97 -3.71
C ARG A 204 7.05 -9.66 -4.09
N ILE A 205 6.79 -9.13 -5.27
CA ILE A 205 7.31 -7.82 -5.69
C ILE A 205 6.90 -6.73 -4.69
N ASP A 206 5.60 -6.65 -4.35
CA ASP A 206 5.07 -5.68 -3.38
C ASP A 206 5.63 -5.90 -1.98
N VAL A 207 5.65 -7.16 -1.51
CA VAL A 207 6.11 -7.49 -0.16
C VAL A 207 7.60 -7.18 0.01
N LEU A 208 8.44 -7.52 -0.97
CA LEU A 208 9.87 -7.19 -0.96
C LEU A 208 10.11 -5.67 -1.02
N ALA A 209 9.28 -4.93 -1.77
CA ALA A 209 9.35 -3.47 -1.81
C ALA A 209 8.97 -2.84 -0.46
N LEU A 210 7.97 -3.38 0.24
CA LEU A 210 7.61 -2.95 1.59
C LEU A 210 8.69 -3.33 2.62
N GLN A 211 9.31 -4.51 2.51
CA GLN A 211 10.45 -4.88 3.35
C GLN A 211 11.61 -3.90 3.16
N ALA A 212 11.89 -3.47 1.92
CA ALA A 212 12.92 -2.49 1.65
C ALA A 212 12.64 -1.13 2.32
N LEU A 213 11.38 -0.67 2.29
CA LEU A 213 10.96 0.55 3.00
C LEU A 213 11.10 0.40 4.52
N ALA A 214 10.77 -0.77 5.06
CA ALA A 214 10.87 -1.05 6.49
C ALA A 214 12.32 -1.07 6.98
N TYR A 215 13.22 -1.76 6.28
CA TYR A 215 14.66 -1.72 6.58
C TYR A 215 15.24 -0.33 6.43
N GLN A 216 14.81 0.44 5.42
CA GLN A 216 15.23 1.84 5.27
C GLN A 216 14.78 2.72 6.44
N ALA A 217 13.59 2.48 6.99
CA ALA A 217 13.09 3.20 8.16
C ALA A 217 13.80 2.80 9.47
N LEU A 218 14.41 1.61 9.50
CA LEU A 218 15.27 1.11 10.58
C LEU A 218 16.76 1.43 10.37
N ASP A 219 17.10 2.25 9.36
CA ASP A 219 18.46 2.59 8.96
C ASP A 219 19.37 1.40 8.55
N ASP A 220 18.78 0.22 8.27
CA ASP A 220 19.48 -0.93 7.71
C ASP A 220 19.54 -0.85 6.18
N VAL A 221 20.38 0.05 5.70
CA VAL A 221 20.57 0.31 4.26
C VAL A 221 21.04 -0.93 3.48
N PRO A 222 21.96 -1.78 3.99
CA PRO A 222 22.33 -3.02 3.30
C PRO A 222 21.14 -3.93 3.01
N MET A 223 20.30 -4.22 4.02
CA MET A 223 19.13 -5.06 3.84
C MET A 223 18.07 -4.40 2.97
N ALA A 224 17.86 -3.09 3.11
CA ALA A 224 16.93 -2.35 2.26
C ALA A 224 17.28 -2.50 0.77
N MET A 225 18.57 -2.37 0.43
CA MET A 225 19.05 -2.52 -0.95
C MET A 225 18.99 -3.96 -1.45
N GLU A 226 19.25 -4.94 -0.58
CA GLU A 226 19.10 -6.35 -0.93
C GLU A 226 17.65 -6.68 -1.30
N LYS A 227 16.70 -6.33 -0.43
CA LYS A 227 15.26 -6.57 -0.65
C LYS A 227 14.73 -5.85 -1.87
N LEU A 228 15.11 -4.58 -2.07
CA LEU A 228 14.72 -3.84 -3.26
C LEU A 228 15.32 -4.45 -4.53
N GLY A 229 16.58 -4.88 -4.50
CA GLY A 229 17.21 -5.58 -5.61
C GLY A 229 16.48 -6.89 -5.98
N GLN A 230 16.02 -7.66 -4.99
CA GLN A 230 15.20 -8.85 -5.21
C GLN A 230 13.84 -8.50 -5.83
N SER A 231 13.17 -7.47 -5.32
CA SER A 231 11.89 -6.97 -5.87
C SER A 231 12.05 -6.56 -7.34
N VAL A 232 13.06 -5.75 -7.65
CA VAL A 232 13.37 -5.28 -9.01
C VAL A 232 13.71 -6.45 -9.94
N ALA A 233 14.47 -7.44 -9.48
CA ALA A 233 14.81 -8.60 -10.28
C ALA A 233 13.59 -9.44 -10.68
N LEU A 234 12.59 -9.56 -9.79
CA LEU A 234 11.32 -10.23 -10.09
C LEU A 234 10.42 -9.40 -11.02
N ALA A 235 10.45 -8.07 -10.86
CA ALA A 235 9.61 -7.15 -11.61
C ALA A 235 10.14 -6.85 -13.02
N ALA A 236 11.45 -6.91 -13.25
CA ALA A 236 12.06 -6.48 -14.51
C ALA A 236 11.56 -7.22 -15.77
N PRO A 237 11.35 -8.57 -15.76
CA PRO A 237 10.83 -9.27 -16.93
C PRO A 237 9.42 -8.79 -17.35
N GLY A 238 8.56 -8.52 -16.38
CA GLY A 238 7.19 -8.03 -16.62
C GLY A 238 7.08 -6.52 -16.75
N LYS A 239 8.17 -5.77 -16.55
CA LYS A 239 8.21 -4.29 -16.59
C LYS A 239 7.16 -3.63 -15.68
N PHE A 240 7.05 -4.09 -14.44
CA PHE A 240 6.11 -3.51 -13.48
C PHE A 240 6.51 -2.06 -13.16
N ILE A 241 5.53 -1.20 -12.94
CA ILE A 241 5.76 0.22 -12.64
C ILE A 241 4.89 0.65 -11.45
N ARG A 242 3.57 0.37 -11.49
CA ARG A 242 2.63 0.88 -10.47
C ARG A 242 2.91 0.39 -9.06
N ASN A 243 3.40 -0.84 -8.92
CA ASN A 243 3.76 -1.40 -7.62
C ASN A 243 4.79 -0.54 -6.87
N TYR A 244 5.62 0.22 -7.58
CA TYR A 244 6.58 1.16 -6.99
C TYR A 244 6.03 2.58 -6.90
N LEU A 245 5.37 3.06 -7.96
CA LEU A 245 4.79 4.42 -8.00
C LEU A 245 3.75 4.61 -6.89
N ASP A 246 2.94 3.59 -6.62
CA ASP A 246 1.91 3.59 -5.57
C ASP A 246 2.51 3.66 -4.16
N LEU A 247 3.81 3.38 -3.99
CA LEU A 247 4.52 3.50 -2.71
C LEU A 247 5.14 4.89 -2.50
N GLY A 248 5.01 5.78 -3.49
CA GLY A 248 5.27 7.20 -3.34
C GLY A 248 6.75 7.61 -3.19
N PRO A 249 7.01 8.82 -2.66
CA PRO A 249 8.34 9.45 -2.69
C PRO A 249 9.44 8.66 -1.95
N LYS A 250 9.11 7.99 -0.84
CA LYS A 250 10.09 7.18 -0.09
C LYS A 250 10.63 6.04 -0.96
N MET A 251 9.77 5.40 -1.77
CA MET A 251 10.18 4.35 -2.71
C MET A 251 11.02 4.91 -3.86
N ARG A 252 10.65 6.08 -4.40
CA ARG A 252 11.46 6.77 -5.42
C ARG A 252 12.91 6.98 -4.94
N MET A 253 13.08 7.51 -3.73
CA MET A 253 14.42 7.76 -3.16
C MET A 253 15.24 6.48 -3.05
N LEU A 254 14.62 5.37 -2.64
CA LEU A 254 15.27 4.07 -2.56
C LEU A 254 15.67 3.53 -3.96
N LEU A 255 14.80 3.68 -4.96
CA LEU A 255 15.10 3.30 -6.34
C LEU A 255 16.24 4.13 -6.94
N GLU A 256 16.29 5.43 -6.65
CA GLU A 256 17.40 6.32 -7.06
C GLU A 256 18.72 5.88 -6.41
N GLN A 257 18.71 5.49 -5.13
CA GLN A 257 19.89 4.93 -4.47
C GLN A 257 20.35 3.62 -5.13
N LEU A 258 19.42 2.69 -5.40
CA LEU A 258 19.72 1.43 -6.07
C LEU A 258 20.28 1.68 -7.48
N TYR A 259 19.64 2.54 -8.27
CA TYR A 259 20.12 2.95 -9.60
C TYR A 259 21.55 3.47 -9.57
N ASN A 260 21.88 4.37 -8.64
CA ASN A 260 23.22 4.94 -8.52
C ASN A 260 24.27 3.91 -8.09
N ARG A 261 23.91 2.92 -7.25
CA ARG A 261 24.79 1.81 -6.89
C ARG A 261 25.01 0.87 -8.08
N THR A 262 23.94 0.49 -8.78
CA THR A 262 23.99 -0.37 -9.97
C THR A 262 24.72 0.29 -11.14
N LYS A 263 24.72 1.62 -11.24
CA LYS A 263 25.51 2.34 -12.24
C LYS A 263 27.03 2.28 -11.97
N LYS A 264 27.44 2.14 -10.71
CA LYS A 264 28.86 2.11 -10.29
C LYS A 264 29.47 0.71 -10.38
N VAL A 265 28.68 -0.32 -10.20
CA VAL A 265 29.07 -1.73 -10.37
C VAL A 265 28.70 -2.09 -11.81
N ASP A 266 29.60 -2.58 -12.66
CA ASP A 266 29.35 -2.87 -14.10
C ASP A 266 28.19 -3.88 -14.41
N GLY A 267 27.32 -4.18 -13.45
CA GLY A 267 26.10 -4.96 -13.60
C GLY A 267 24.97 -4.18 -14.28
N THR A 268 24.92 -4.28 -15.60
CA THR A 268 23.97 -3.54 -16.47
C THR A 268 22.58 -4.18 -16.61
N LYS A 269 22.36 -5.38 -16.07
CA LYS A 269 21.20 -6.23 -16.45
C LYS A 269 19.84 -5.54 -16.32
N TYR A 270 19.63 -4.73 -15.28
CA TYR A 270 18.36 -4.05 -15.01
C TYR A 270 18.46 -2.52 -15.04
N LEU A 271 19.61 -1.96 -15.45
CA LEU A 271 19.84 -0.51 -15.41
C LEU A 271 18.85 0.30 -16.28
N PRO A 272 18.49 -0.13 -17.50
CA PRO A 272 17.48 0.58 -18.31
C PRO A 272 16.10 0.58 -17.64
N TYR A 273 15.72 -0.54 -17.02
CA TYR A 273 14.45 -0.67 -16.31
C TYR A 273 14.42 0.19 -15.04
N LEU A 274 15.52 0.23 -14.27
CA LEU A 274 15.65 1.13 -13.11
C LEU A 274 15.55 2.60 -13.51
N SER A 275 16.15 3.00 -14.65
CA SER A 275 15.99 4.35 -15.18
C SER A 275 14.53 4.63 -15.49
N GLN A 276 13.87 3.75 -16.24
CA GLN A 276 12.45 3.88 -16.57
C GLN A 276 11.57 4.01 -15.31
N LEU A 277 11.85 3.20 -14.26
CA LEU A 277 11.12 3.27 -13.00
C LEU A 277 11.26 4.62 -12.32
N VAL A 278 12.49 5.14 -12.19
CA VAL A 278 12.74 6.45 -11.56
C VAL A 278 12.10 7.57 -12.38
N ASP A 279 12.21 7.52 -13.70
CA ASP A 279 11.65 8.51 -14.62
C ASP A 279 10.11 8.49 -14.66
N ALA A 280 9.48 7.36 -14.31
CA ALA A 280 8.03 7.22 -14.26
C ALA A 280 7.40 7.91 -13.03
N PHE A 281 8.17 8.21 -11.97
CA PHE A 281 7.65 9.01 -10.86
C PHE A 281 7.39 10.46 -11.32
N PRO A 282 6.30 11.09 -10.86
CA PRO A 282 6.07 12.50 -11.16
C PRO A 282 7.26 13.33 -10.67
N PRO A 283 7.68 14.37 -11.41
CA PRO A 283 8.78 15.22 -10.98
C PRO A 283 8.45 15.79 -9.61
N VAL A 284 9.35 15.60 -8.64
CA VAL A 284 9.20 16.18 -7.30
C VAL A 284 9.14 17.69 -7.50
N LYS A 285 7.95 18.30 -7.33
CA LYS A 285 7.86 19.75 -7.32
C LYS A 285 8.73 20.23 -6.16
N ALA A 286 9.62 21.19 -6.42
CA ALA A 286 10.55 21.74 -5.44
C ALA A 286 9.86 22.33 -4.18
N GLU A 287 8.53 22.44 -4.18
CA GLU A 287 7.69 22.81 -3.04
C GLU A 287 7.57 21.67 -2.00
N GLU A 288 7.62 20.40 -2.41
CA GLU A 288 7.67 19.25 -1.48
C GLU A 288 9.09 18.97 -0.95
N GLN A 289 10.12 19.51 -1.61
CA GLN A 289 11.50 19.52 -1.10
C GLN A 289 11.76 20.63 -0.07
N LYS A 290 10.78 21.51 0.20
CA LYS A 290 10.86 22.54 1.26
C LYS A 290 10.01 22.26 2.50
N SER A 291 9.23 21.18 2.54
CA SER A 291 8.45 20.78 3.74
C SER A 291 9.09 19.65 4.55
N VAL A 292 10.41 19.64 4.66
CA VAL A 292 11.12 19.05 5.82
C VAL A 292 12.01 20.13 6.46
N SER A 293 11.41 21.29 6.66
CA SER A 293 11.74 22.14 7.80
C SER A 293 10.55 22.00 8.77
N PRO A 294 10.81 21.84 10.08
CA PRO A 294 9.73 21.62 11.04
C PRO A 294 8.73 22.78 10.92
N PRO A 295 7.42 22.52 10.93
CA PRO A 295 6.44 23.59 10.96
C PRO A 295 6.72 24.43 12.20
N SER A 296 7.34 25.59 11.97
CA SER A 296 7.23 26.72 12.88
C SER A 296 5.77 27.14 12.83
N ILE A 297 5.19 27.36 14.01
CA ILE A 297 3.77 27.67 14.32
C ILE A 297 2.91 26.43 14.64
N LEU A 298 3.15 25.80 15.80
CA LEU A 298 2.16 25.00 16.55
C LEU A 298 2.25 25.23 18.08
N ILE A 299 2.81 26.38 18.52
CA ILE A 299 3.01 26.71 19.95
C ILE A 299 1.66 26.90 20.69
N ASP A 300 0.56 27.11 19.95
CA ASP A 300 -0.78 27.31 20.52
C ASP A 300 -1.58 26.03 20.86
N HIS A 301 -1.01 24.83 20.67
CA HIS A 301 -1.80 23.57 20.79
C HIS A 301 -1.59 22.75 22.07
N LEU A 302 -0.59 23.03 22.92
CA LEU A 302 -0.50 22.38 24.23
C LEU A 302 -1.40 23.12 25.22
N THR A 303 -2.39 22.41 25.75
CA THR A 303 -3.24 22.91 26.83
C THR A 303 -2.42 23.10 28.11
N GLU A 304 -2.89 23.96 29.02
CA GLU A 304 -2.21 24.21 30.31
C GLU A 304 -1.93 22.92 31.10
N ARG A 305 -2.85 21.94 31.03
CA ARG A 305 -2.67 20.62 31.64
C ARG A 305 -1.60 19.77 30.96
N GLU A 306 -1.46 19.88 29.65
CA GLU A 306 -0.40 19.19 28.90
C GLU A 306 0.97 19.84 29.14
N LEU A 307 1.05 21.18 29.25
CA LEU A 307 2.26 21.89 29.66
C LEU A 307 2.70 21.49 31.07
N GLN A 308 1.76 21.42 32.02
CA GLN A 308 2.03 20.96 33.37
C GLN A 308 2.54 19.50 33.39
N THR A 309 1.89 18.62 32.62
CA THR A 309 2.34 17.22 32.46
C THR A 309 3.73 17.15 31.83
N LEU A 310 4.02 17.99 30.82
CA LEU A 310 5.31 18.06 30.14
C LEU A 310 6.44 18.52 31.08
N GLY A 311 6.15 19.48 31.97
CA GLY A 311 7.08 19.88 33.05
C GLY A 311 7.40 18.74 34.00
N LEU A 312 6.40 17.96 34.39
CA LEU A 312 6.60 16.81 35.27
C LEU A 312 7.33 15.65 34.57
N LEU A 313 7.19 15.50 33.24
CA LEU A 313 7.96 14.53 32.45
C LEU A 313 9.47 14.82 32.44
N ALA A 314 9.87 16.07 32.67
CA ALA A 314 11.29 16.47 32.72
C ALA A 314 11.98 16.15 34.06
N THR A 315 11.23 15.67 35.06
CA THR A 315 11.76 15.21 36.36
C THR A 315 11.93 13.69 36.38
N ASP A 316 12.39 13.12 37.51
CA ASP A 316 12.55 11.67 37.70
C ASP A 316 11.24 10.94 38.10
N LEU A 317 10.10 11.65 38.12
CA LEU A 317 8.81 11.07 38.55
C LEU A 317 8.27 10.05 37.54
N SER A 318 7.82 8.89 38.02
CA SER A 318 7.09 7.91 37.22
C SER A 318 5.70 8.42 36.81
N THR A 319 5.09 7.85 35.76
CA THR A 319 3.74 8.25 35.32
C THR A 319 2.67 8.11 36.42
N LYS A 320 2.87 7.21 37.40
CA LYS A 320 1.97 7.07 38.55
C LYS A 320 2.16 8.20 39.57
N GLU A 321 3.39 8.63 39.78
CA GLU A 321 3.72 9.76 40.66
C GLU A 321 3.29 11.09 40.03
N ILE A 322 3.44 11.25 38.70
CA ILE A 322 2.91 12.40 37.96
C ILE A 322 1.38 12.50 38.11
N ALA A 323 0.68 11.35 38.04
CA ALA A 323 -0.77 11.32 38.24
C ALA A 323 -1.18 11.78 39.66
N ALA A 324 -0.42 11.36 40.67
CA ALA A 324 -0.62 11.79 42.05
C ALA A 324 -0.36 13.29 42.24
N GLU A 325 0.72 13.81 41.66
CA GLU A 325 1.09 15.23 41.70
C GLU A 325 0.05 16.13 41.02
N MET A 326 -0.54 15.65 39.92
CA MET A 326 -1.58 16.37 39.18
C MET A 326 -3.00 16.16 39.73
N ASN A 327 -3.16 15.35 40.78
CA ASN A 327 -4.44 14.93 41.36
C ASN A 327 -5.44 14.38 40.33
N VAL A 328 -4.96 13.55 39.40
CA VAL A 328 -5.74 12.89 38.34
C VAL A 328 -5.45 11.39 38.30
N THR A 329 -6.26 10.63 37.55
CA THR A 329 -6.02 9.19 37.42
C THR A 329 -4.81 8.89 36.54
N TRP A 330 -4.21 7.72 36.74
CA TRP A 330 -3.11 7.22 35.90
C TRP A 330 -3.52 7.13 34.41
N ALA A 331 -4.77 6.73 34.12
CA ALA A 331 -5.29 6.65 32.75
C ALA A 331 -5.40 8.04 32.09
N THR A 332 -5.84 9.05 32.86
CA THR A 332 -5.89 10.46 32.41
C THR A 332 -4.49 11.00 32.11
N THR A 333 -3.52 10.71 32.98
CA THR A 333 -2.12 11.10 32.78
C THR A 333 -1.52 10.46 31.53
N ARG A 334 -1.79 9.17 31.29
CA ARG A 334 -1.37 8.48 30.06
C ARG A 334 -1.97 9.09 28.80
N THR A 335 -3.21 9.58 28.89
CA THR A 335 -3.88 10.29 27.79
C THR A 335 -3.20 11.63 27.50
N HIS A 336 -2.88 12.41 28.54
CA HIS A 336 -2.11 13.65 28.37
C HIS A 336 -0.74 13.40 27.75
N ILE A 337 0.00 12.39 28.21
CA ILE A 337 1.31 12.01 27.64
C ILE A 337 1.18 11.63 26.16
N LYS A 338 0.17 10.83 25.81
CA LYS A 338 -0.10 10.45 24.42
C LYS A 338 -0.39 11.68 23.54
N ASN A 339 -1.20 12.62 24.06
CA ASN A 339 -1.53 13.84 23.32
C ASN A 339 -0.31 14.76 23.18
N ILE A 340 0.53 14.86 24.20
CA ILE A 340 1.80 15.60 24.16
C ILE A 340 2.71 15.02 23.08
N TYR A 341 2.87 13.70 23.05
CA TYR A 341 3.69 13.03 22.04
C TYR A 341 3.15 13.26 20.62
N GLY A 342 1.83 13.13 20.45
CA GLY A 342 1.18 13.44 19.18
C GLY A 342 1.32 14.90 18.74
N LYS A 343 1.26 15.85 19.69
CA LYS A 343 1.38 17.29 19.42
C LYS A 343 2.82 17.75 19.18
N LEU A 344 3.78 17.12 19.85
CA LEU A 344 5.21 17.41 19.70
C LEU A 344 5.87 16.59 18.58
N GLY A 345 5.17 15.59 18.01
CA GLY A 345 5.72 14.72 16.97
C GLY A 345 6.89 13.85 17.45
N VAL A 346 6.80 13.38 18.70
CA VAL A 346 7.86 12.62 19.39
C VAL A 346 7.32 11.28 19.89
N HIS A 347 8.20 10.30 20.12
CA HIS A 347 7.80 8.92 20.42
C HIS A 347 8.18 8.46 21.83
N GLY A 348 8.91 9.29 22.59
CA GLY A 348 9.36 8.92 23.92
C GLY A 348 9.50 10.10 24.88
N ARG A 349 9.59 9.78 26.17
CA ARG A 349 9.74 10.76 27.26
C ARG A 349 10.97 11.63 27.05
N TYR A 350 12.08 11.00 26.70
CA TYR A 350 13.35 11.70 26.45
C TYR A 350 13.26 12.66 25.26
N GLU A 351 12.65 12.20 24.16
CA GLU A 351 12.45 13.02 22.96
C GLU A 351 11.52 14.20 23.24
N ALA A 352 10.41 13.97 23.96
CA ALA A 352 9.47 15.02 24.35
C ALA A 352 10.13 16.11 25.20
N VAL A 353 10.96 15.72 26.18
CA VAL A 353 11.68 16.67 27.03
C VAL A 353 12.73 17.45 26.23
N GLN A 354 13.52 16.78 25.39
CA GLN A 354 14.48 17.45 24.52
C GLN A 354 13.81 18.43 23.54
N HIS A 355 12.68 18.03 22.95
CA HIS A 355 11.95 18.86 22.01
C HIS A 355 11.35 20.09 22.69
N ALA A 356 10.84 19.92 23.91
CA ALA A 356 10.31 21.01 24.74
C ALA A 356 11.39 22.01 25.18
N GLN A 357 12.58 21.54 25.56
CA GLN A 357 13.72 22.40 25.88
C GLN A 357 14.21 23.21 24.68
N LYS A 358 14.30 22.58 23.50
CA LYS A 358 14.66 23.28 22.24
C LYS A 358 13.64 24.35 21.84
N MET A 359 12.39 24.19 22.26
CA MET A 359 11.29 25.13 22.02
C MET A 359 11.14 26.21 23.12
N GLY A 360 11.91 26.14 24.21
CA GLY A 360 11.82 27.07 25.34
C GLY A 360 10.56 26.91 26.20
N LEU A 361 9.96 25.71 26.21
CA LEU A 361 8.78 25.37 27.01
C LEU A 361 9.12 24.86 28.42
N LEU A 362 10.40 24.48 28.63
CA LEU A 362 11.04 24.00 29.85
C LEU A 362 12.42 24.64 29.95
#